data_AF-A0A5D2WBT3-F1
#
_entry.id   AF-A0A5D2WBT3-F1
#
_cell.length_a   1.000
_cell.length_b   1.000
_cell.length_c   1.000
_cell.angle_alpha   90.00
_cell.angle_beta   90.00
_cell.angle_gamma   90.00
#
_symmetry.space_group_name_H-M   'P 1'
#
loop_
_entity.id
_entity.type
_entity.pdbx_description
1 polymer ?
#
loop_
_entity_poly.entity_id
_entity_poly.type
_entity_poly.pdbx_seq_one_letter_code
_entity_poly.pdbx_strand_id
1 'polypeptide(L)' 'SYSDPAIVKKYVRCSPLDEIFELDRATLKSDGIFRSNPRDVFAGIDPDLDAQVEFEAFQKLGDPITRRQVV' A
#
# COMPACT_ATOMS: atom_id res chain seq x y z
N SER A 1 -9.95 37.29 3.52
CA SER A 1 -10.58 37.04 4.83
C SER A 1 -11.59 35.93 4.66
N TYR A 2 -11.52 34.86 5.46
CA TYR A 2 -12.51 33.79 5.42
C TYR A 2 -13.78 34.26 6.15
N SER A 3 -14.66 34.94 5.44
CA SER A 3 -15.89 35.50 6.01
C SER A 3 -17.07 34.53 5.96
N ASP A 4 -17.01 33.51 5.08
CA ASP A 4 -18.05 32.50 4.94
C ASP A 4 -17.84 31.34 5.94
N PRO A 5 -18.77 31.12 6.89
CA PRO A 5 -18.66 30.06 7.88
C PRO A 5 -18.60 28.65 7.27
N ALA A 6 -19.15 28.44 6.07
CA ALA A 6 -19.09 27.14 5.39
C ALA A 6 -17.66 26.79 4.96
N ILE A 7 -16.94 27.79 4.44
CA ILE A 7 -15.55 27.64 4.00
C ILE A 7 -14.66 27.36 5.21
N VAL A 8 -14.81 28.13 6.30
CA VAL A 8 -14.05 27.92 7.54
C VAL A 8 -14.20 26.49 8.07
N LYS A 9 -15.43 25.95 8.11
CA LYS A 9 -15.68 24.57 8.55
C LYS A 9 -15.08 23.52 7.62
N LYS A 10 -14.94 23.79 6.31
CA LYS A 10 -14.26 22.88 5.38
C LYS A 10 -12.77 22.79 5.73
N TYR A 11 -12.09 23.93 5.88
CA TYR A 11 -10.66 23.97 6.21
C TYR A 11 -10.36 23.38 7.59
N VAL A 12 -11.17 23.67 8.61
CA VAL A 12 -10.99 23.10 9.96
C VAL A 12 -11.08 21.57 9.95
N ARG A 13 -11.91 20.97 9.10
CA ARG A 13 -12.03 19.50 8.98
C ARG A 13 -10.87 18.86 8.20
N CYS A 14 -10.21 19.62 7.33
CA CYS A 14 -9.06 19.15 6.56
C CYS A 14 -7.70 19.40 7.26
N SER A 15 -7.66 20.31 8.24
CA SER A 15 -6.46 20.70 8.99
C SER A 15 -5.82 19.64 9.89
N PRO A 16 -6.50 18.59 10.41
CA PRO A 16 -5.83 17.61 11.28
C PRO A 16 -4.73 16.80 10.60
N LEU A 17 -4.62 16.88 9.26
CA LEU A 17 -3.61 16.21 8.44
C LEU A 17 -2.34 17.07 8.22
N ASP A 18 -2.12 18.10 9.05
CA ASP A 18 -0.96 19.03 9.09
C ASP A 18 -0.83 19.94 7.84
N GLU A 19 -1.13 19.43 6.64
CA GLU A 19 -1.07 20.16 5.37
C GLU A 19 -2.29 19.85 4.48
N ILE A 20 -2.87 20.89 3.86
CA ILE A 20 -4.00 20.76 2.94
C ILE A 20 -3.47 20.82 1.51
N PHE A 21 -3.55 19.70 0.81
CA PHE A 21 -3.21 19.59 -0.61
C PHE A 21 -4.45 19.60 -1.50
N GLU A 22 -4.34 20.21 -2.68
CA GLU A 22 -5.32 20.04 -3.75
C GLU A 22 -5.03 18.73 -4.50
N LEU A 23 -5.97 17.78 -4.44
CA LEU A 23 -5.83 16.47 -5.09
C LEU A 23 -6.74 16.38 -6.31
N ASP A 24 -6.16 16.08 -7.48
CA ASP A 24 -6.95 15.78 -8.67
C ASP A 24 -7.64 14.43 -8.56
N ARG A 25 -8.97 14.46 -8.56
CA ARG A 25 -9.82 13.27 -8.50
C ARG A 25 -10.29 12.79 -9.86
N ALA A 26 -10.18 13.61 -10.90
CA ALA A 26 -10.80 13.35 -12.19
C ALA A 26 -10.01 12.34 -13.02
N THR A 27 -8.67 12.43 -13.01
CA THR A 27 -7.79 11.57 -13.82
C THR A 27 -7.99 10.09 -13.53
N LEU A 28 -8.12 9.72 -12.25
CA LEU A 28 -8.25 8.32 -11.82
C LEU A 28 -9.64 7.97 -11.27
N LYS A 29 -10.63 8.87 -11.39
CA LYS A 29 -11.98 8.69 -10.83
C LYS A 29 -11.97 8.28 -9.36
N SER A 30 -11.12 8.94 -8.56
CA SER A 30 -10.96 8.59 -7.14
C SER A 30 -12.22 8.89 -6.33
N ASP A 31 -12.58 7.99 -5.41
CA ASP A 31 -13.79 8.01 -4.58
C ASP A 31 -13.62 8.80 -3.26
N GLY A 32 -12.39 9.22 -2.92
CA GLY A 32 -12.07 9.98 -1.71
C GLY A 32 -11.84 9.11 -0.47
N ILE A 33 -11.74 7.79 -0.62
CA ILE A 33 -11.42 6.85 0.47
C ILE A 33 -9.91 6.53 0.44
N PHE A 34 -9.25 6.58 1.60
CA PHE A 34 -7.84 6.22 1.71
C PHE A 34 -7.61 4.71 1.56
N ARG A 35 -6.51 4.33 0.91
CA ARG A 35 -6.08 2.95 0.70
C ARG A 35 -4.79 2.68 1.47
N SER A 36 -4.53 1.40 1.80
CA SER A 36 -3.32 1.00 2.51
C SER A 36 -2.07 1.14 1.64
N ASN A 37 -0.94 1.37 2.30
CA ASN A 37 0.37 1.48 1.65
C ASN A 37 0.88 0.06 1.30
N PRO A 38 1.58 -0.17 0.18
CA PRO A 38 2.26 -1.44 -0.09
C PRO A 38 3.14 -1.92 1.07
N ARG A 39 3.76 -1.02 1.85
CA ARG A 39 4.51 -1.40 3.06
C ARG A 39 3.66 -2.13 4.11
N ASP A 40 2.40 -1.72 4.25
CA ASP A 40 1.43 -2.33 5.16
C ASP A 40 0.93 -3.67 4.60
N VAL A 41 0.75 -3.76 3.28
CA VAL A 41 0.36 -5.01 2.59
C VAL A 41 1.44 -6.08 2.68
N PHE A 42 2.71 -5.69 2.63
CA PHE A 42 3.85 -6.60 2.70
C PHE A 42 4.44 -6.73 4.11
N ALA A 43 3.78 -6.19 5.14
CA ALA A 43 4.24 -6.33 6.51
C ALA A 43 4.25 -7.82 6.91
N GLY A 44 5.42 -8.33 7.30
CA GLY A 44 5.60 -9.73 7.71
C GLY A 44 6.10 -10.69 6.61
N ILE A 45 6.36 -10.21 5.40
CA ILE A 45 7.14 -10.97 4.42
C ILE A 45 8.64 -10.76 4.70
N ASP A 46 9.37 -11.87 4.79
CA ASP A 46 10.83 -11.87 4.92
C ASP A 46 11.47 -11.27 3.65
N PRO A 47 12.24 -10.17 3.75
CA PRO A 47 12.90 -9.57 2.60
C PRO A 47 13.90 -10.50 1.90
N ASP A 48 14.37 -11.55 2.59
CA ASP A 48 15.33 -12.54 2.06
C ASP A 48 14.63 -13.81 1.51
N LEU A 49 13.31 -13.76 1.27
CA LEU A 49 12.53 -14.88 0.71
C LEU A 49 12.69 -15.00 -0.82
N ASP A 50 13.90 -15.21 -1.29
CA ASP A 50 14.25 -15.34 -2.72
C ASP A 50 14.15 -16.79 -3.24
N ALA A 51 14.35 -17.78 -2.36
CA ALA A 51 14.45 -19.18 -2.75
C ALA A 51 13.10 -19.86 -3.08
N GLN A 52 11.95 -19.37 -2.58
CA GLN A 52 10.66 -20.08 -2.70
C GLN A 52 9.83 -19.73 -3.94
N VAL A 53 10.22 -18.72 -4.71
CA VAL A 53 9.42 -18.19 -5.83
C VAL A 53 9.73 -18.89 -7.17
N GLU A 54 10.79 -19.69 -7.23
CA GLU A 54 11.16 -20.46 -8.44
C GLU A 54 10.22 -21.66 -8.62
N PHE A 55 9.31 -21.58 -9.61
CA PHE A 55 8.40 -22.68 -9.95
C PHE A 55 9.21 -23.95 -10.28
N GLU A 56 8.80 -25.07 -9.70
CA GLU A 56 9.42 -26.41 -9.84
C GLU A 56 10.80 -26.61 -9.20
N ALA A 57 11.36 -25.64 -8.45
CA ALA A 57 12.66 -25.81 -7.79
C ALA A 57 12.63 -26.84 -6.63
N PHE A 58 11.47 -27.10 -6.04
CA PHE A 58 11.33 -27.97 -4.86
C PHE A 58 10.31 -29.08 -5.11
N GLN A 59 10.55 -30.25 -4.51
CA GLN A 59 9.57 -31.34 -4.47
C GLN A 59 8.36 -30.97 -3.61
N LYS A 60 8.53 -30.10 -2.61
CA LYS A 60 7.48 -29.59 -1.73
C LYS A 60 7.54 -28.06 -1.63
N LEU A 61 6.42 -27.39 -1.89
CA LEU A 61 6.32 -25.94 -1.80
C LEU A 61 6.57 -25.46 -0.36
N GLY A 62 7.45 -24.46 -0.20
CA GLY A 62 7.74 -23.84 1.09
C GLY A 62 8.75 -24.58 1.98
N ASP A 63 9.36 -25.66 1.48
CA ASP A 63 10.32 -26.49 2.24
C ASP A 63 11.73 -26.43 1.62
N PRO A 64 12.67 -25.64 2.19
CA PRO A 64 13.98 -25.36 1.61
C PRO A 64 14.90 -26.58 1.52
N ILE A 65 14.63 -27.66 2.27
CA ILE A 65 15.46 -28.89 2.22
C ILE A 65 15.02 -29.85 1.10
N THR A 66 13.95 -29.54 0.37
CA THR A 66 13.38 -30.44 -0.67
C THR A 66 13.71 -30.00 -2.10
N ARG A 67 14.82 -29.28 -2.31
CA ARG A 67 15.23 -28.80 -3.64
C ARG A 67 15.45 -30.00 -4.58
N ARG A 68 14.85 -29.98 -5.77
CA ARG A 68 15.01 -31.06 -6.76
C ARG A 68 16.46 -31.14 -7.21
N GLN A 69 17.10 -32.29 -7.07
CA GLN A 69 18.37 -32.57 -7.73
C GLN A 69 18.08 -32.80 -9.21
N VAL A 70 18.74 -32.04 -10.08
CA VAL A 70 18.80 -32.36 -11.51
C VAL A 70 19.66 -33.61 -11.64
N VAL A 71 19.04 -34.73 -12.01
CA VAL A 71 19.73 -35.95 -12.42
C VAL A 71 20.07 -35.84 -13.89
#